data_AF-A0A6H1A340-F1
#
_entry.id   AF-A0A6H1A340-F1
#
_cell.length_a   1.000
_cell.length_b   1.000
_cell.length_c   1.000
_cell.angle_alpha   90.00
_cell.angle_beta   90.00
_cell.angle_gamma   90.00
#
_symmetry.space_group_name_H-M   'P 1'
#
loop_
_entity.id
_entity.type
_entity.pdbx_description
1 polymer ?
#
loop_
_entity_poly.entity_id
_entity_poly.type
_entity_poly.pdbx_seq_one_letter_code
_entity_poly.pdbx_strand_id
1 'polypeptide(L)'
;MRRIVVTHVQVTETTDDYGNTVTVETPVDVPRCLLAPRSSTERTDPHSPAVISGSQLYMPARSTPPAPADYFLIDGKRYDAEGEPGVWPGRGIEVAVKHIP
;
A
#
# COMPACT_ATOMS: atom_id res chain seq x y z
N MET A 1 5.32 8.60 17.34
CA MET A 1 4.86 8.00 16.07
C MET A 1 3.68 8.83 15.57
N ARG A 2 3.72 9.34 14.35
CA ARG A 2 2.60 10.11 13.77
C ARG A 2 1.48 9.15 13.39
N ARG A 3 0.25 9.47 13.78
CA ARG A 3 -0.94 8.75 13.32
C ARG A 3 -1.14 9.12 11.84
N ILE A 4 -1.02 8.13 10.97
CA ILE A 4 -1.35 8.27 9.54
C ILE A 4 -2.79 7.84 9.31
N VAL A 5 -3.46 8.51 8.38
CA VAL A 5 -4.78 8.08 7.87
C VAL A 5 -4.53 7.31 6.58
N VAL A 6 -5.03 6.08 6.52
CA VAL A 6 -4.87 5.20 5.36
C VAL A 6 -6.24 4.74 4.90
N THR A 7 -6.54 4.98 3.63
CA THR A 7 -7.68 4.42 2.93
C THR A 7 -7.15 3.51 1.82
N HIS A 8 -7.57 2.25 1.83
CA HIS A 8 -7.34 1.29 0.76
C HIS A 8 -8.47 1.44 -0.26
N VAL A 9 -8.17 1.90 -1.46
CA VAL A 9 -9.14 1.99 -2.55
C VAL A 9 -9.08 0.68 -3.33
N GLN A 10 -10.13 -0.12 -3.16
CA GLN A 10 -10.28 -1.40 -3.84
C GLN A 10 -10.88 -1.18 -5.21
N VAL A 11 -10.21 -1.67 -6.25
CA VAL A 11 -10.57 -1.42 -7.64
C VAL A 11 -11.07 -2.73 -8.24
N THR A 12 -12.36 -2.77 -8.57
CA THR A 12 -13.00 -3.95 -9.15
C THR A 12 -13.53 -3.65 -10.54
N GLU A 13 -13.37 -4.60 -11.47
CA GLU A 13 -14.02 -4.53 -12.78
C GLU A 13 -15.42 -5.16 -12.71
N THR A 14 -16.40 -4.47 -13.30
CA THR A 14 -17.76 -4.96 -13.49
C THR A 14 -18.20 -4.70 -14.93
N THR A 15 -19.30 -5.33 -15.35
CA THR A 15 -19.91 -5.09 -16.66
C THR A 15 -21.13 -4.18 -16.51
N ASP A 16 -21.25 -3.17 -17.37
CA ASP A 16 -22.44 -2.31 -17.43
C ASP A 16 -23.60 -2.97 -18.22
N ASP A 17 -24.76 -2.30 -18.25
CA ASP A 17 -25.95 -2.78 -18.98
C ASP A 17 -25.74 -2.89 -20.50
N TYR A 18 -24.66 -2.31 -21.04
CA TYR A 18 -24.30 -2.32 -22.45
C TYR A 18 -23.19 -3.33 -22.78
N GLY A 19 -22.71 -4.09 -21.79
CA GLY A 19 -21.66 -5.09 -21.97
C GLY A 19 -20.23 -4.54 -21.92
N ASN A 20 -20.04 -3.27 -21.53
CA ASN A 20 -18.70 -2.70 -21.40
C ASN A 20 -18.11 -3.02 -20.02
N THR A 21 -16.80 -3.28 -19.97
CA THR A 21 -16.05 -3.33 -18.71
C THR A 21 -15.91 -1.93 -18.15
N VAL A 22 -16.36 -1.74 -16.91
CA VAL A 22 -16.21 -0.50 -16.14
C VAL A 22 -15.53 -0.80 -14.82
N THR A 23 -14.77 0.17 -14.33
CA THR A 23 -14.05 0.06 -13.06
C THR A 23 -14.84 0.74 -11.95
N VAL A 24 -14.95 0.08 -10.80
CA VAL A 24 -15.58 0.61 -9.59
C VAL A 24 -14.52 0.72 -8.49
N GLU A 25 -14.41 1.91 -7.91
CA GLU A 25 -13.51 2.18 -6.80
C GLU A 25 -14.28 2.18 -5.47
N THR A 26 -13.86 1.33 -4.54
CA THR A 26 -14.46 1.20 -3.21
C THR A 26 -13.45 1.59 -2.13
N PRO A 27 -13.55 2.81 -1.55
CA PRO A 27 -12.66 3.26 -0.49
C PRO A 27 -12.96 2.56 0.83
N VAL A 28 -11.94 1.98 1.46
CA VAL A 28 -12.01 1.28 2.75
C VAL A 28 -11.00 1.89 3.72
N ASP A 29 -11.47 2.45 4.82
CA ASP A 29 -10.57 2.97 5.86
C ASP A 29 -9.85 1.83 6.59
N VAL A 30 -8.52 1.94 6.65
CA VAL A 30 -7.65 0.96 7.29
C VAL A 30 -6.99 1.59 8.52
N PRO A 31 -7.56 1.42 9.73
CA PRO A 31 -7.02 2.03 10.92
C PRO A 31 -5.76 1.30 11.41
N ARG A 32 -4.94 2.00 12.19
CA ARG A 32 -3.73 1.45 12.85
C ARG A 32 -2.66 0.95 11.87
N CYS A 33 -2.57 1.58 10.70
CA CYS A 33 -1.45 1.38 9.80
C CYS A 33 -0.18 2.09 10.30
N LEU A 34 0.97 1.60 9.86
CA LEU A 34 2.26 2.24 10.05
C LEU A 34 2.95 2.38 8.69
N LEU A 35 3.51 3.56 8.41
CA LEU A 35 4.32 3.81 7.22
C LEU A 35 5.77 3.98 7.66
N ALA A 36 6.65 3.14 7.16
CA ALA A 36 8.08 3.19 7.41
C ALA A 36 8.83 3.53 6.11
N PRO A 37 9.95 4.26 6.17
CA PRO A 37 10.83 4.39 5.02
C PRO A 37 11.42 3.01 4.68
N ARG A 38 11.41 2.65 3.40
CA ARG A 38 12.10 1.46 2.87
C ARG A 38 13.49 1.90 2.41
N SER A 39 14.52 1.32 3.02
CA SER A 39 15.92 1.58 2.64
C SER A 39 16.44 0.51 1.67
N SER A 40 17.33 0.90 0.77
CA SER A 40 18.10 -0.07 -0.03
C SER A 40 18.94 -0.96 0.89
N THR A 41 18.97 -2.27 0.59
CA THR A 41 19.81 -3.26 1.28
C THR A 41 21.25 -3.26 0.79
N GLU A 42 21.55 -2.61 -0.35
CA GLU A 42 22.90 -2.48 -0.88
C GLU A 42 23.65 -1.32 -0.20
N ARG A 43 24.01 -1.51 1.07
CA ARG A 43 24.99 -0.65 1.73
C ARG A 43 26.36 -1.29 1.52
N THR A 44 27.17 -0.69 0.65
CA THR A 44 28.60 -1.04 0.49
C THR A 44 29.43 -0.67 1.71
N ASP A 45 28.97 0.29 2.50
CA ASP A 45 29.57 0.72 3.77
C ASP A 45 28.48 0.80 4.88
N PRO A 46 28.63 0.06 6.00
CA PRO A 46 27.72 0.09 7.14
C PRO A 46 27.55 1.48 7.79
N HIS A 47 28.55 2.36 7.67
CA HIS A 47 28.55 3.70 8.26
C HIS A 47 27.91 4.76 7.35
N SER A 48 27.77 4.48 6.05
CA SER A 48 27.16 5.40 5.09
C SER A 48 25.65 5.50 5.33
N PRO A 49 25.02 6.69 5.26
CA PRO A 49 23.58 6.86 5.48
C PRO A 49 22.72 5.89 4.64
N ALA A 50 21.65 5.37 5.21
CA ALA A 50 20.72 4.52 4.46
C ALA A 50 20.01 5.36 3.38
N VAL A 51 20.12 4.93 2.13
CA VAL A 51 19.35 5.54 1.04
C VAL A 51 17.91 5.04 1.14
N ILE A 52 16.98 5.96 1.42
CA ILE A 52 15.54 5.68 1.41
C ILE A 52 15.09 5.61 -0.04
N SER A 53 14.80 4.42 -0.52
CA SER A 53 14.42 4.14 -1.92
C SER A 53 12.91 3.99 -2.12
N GLY A 54 12.15 3.88 -1.03
CA GLY A 54 10.69 3.75 -1.10
C GLY A 54 10.02 3.86 0.26
N SER A 55 8.77 3.41 0.35
CA SER A 55 8.02 3.33 1.60
C SER A 55 7.42 1.95 1.78
N GLN A 56 7.29 1.53 3.04
CA GLN A 56 6.73 0.25 3.44
C GLN A 56 5.51 0.52 4.33
N LEU A 57 4.33 0.10 3.87
CA LEU A 57 3.08 0.18 4.60
C LEU A 57 2.86 -1.14 5.36
N TYR A 58 2.59 -1.03 6.65
CA TYR A 58 2.18 -2.14 7.51
C TYR A 58 0.71 -1.96 7.88
N MET A 59 -0.12 -2.94 7.53
CA MET A 59 -1.56 -2.97 7.78
C MET A 59 -1.90 -4.07 8.80
N PRO A 60 -3.00 -3.91 9.58
CA PRO A 60 -3.48 -4.95 10.48
C PRO A 60 -3.78 -6.28 9.76
N ALA A 61 -3.61 -7.41 10.46
CA ALA A 61 -3.81 -8.75 9.89
C ALA A 61 -5.22 -9.05 9.35
N ARG A 62 -6.23 -8.31 9.82
CA ARG A 62 -7.63 -8.44 9.37
C ARG A 62 -7.98 -7.61 8.14
N SER A 63 -7.02 -6.84 7.62
CA SER A 63 -7.24 -6.00 6.44
C SER A 63 -7.25 -6.88 5.19
N THR A 64 -7.86 -6.39 4.12
CA THR A 64 -7.80 -7.04 2.81
C THR A 64 -6.42 -6.79 2.19
N PRO A 65 -5.70 -7.83 1.72
CA PRO A 65 -4.50 -7.63 0.91
C PRO A 65 -4.84 -6.86 -0.37
N PRO A 66 -3.99 -5.92 -0.82
CA PRO A 66 -4.25 -5.19 -2.06
C PRO A 66 -4.16 -6.13 -3.28
N ALA A 67 -5.09 -5.95 -4.21
CA ALA A 67 -4.98 -6.48 -5.57
C ALA A 67 -4.09 -5.55 -6.45
N PRO A 68 -3.59 -6.01 -7.61
CA PRO A 68 -2.70 -5.22 -8.46
C PRO A 68 -3.27 -3.88 -8.95
N ALA A 69 -4.60 -3.77 -9.09
CA ALA A 69 -5.27 -2.54 -9.53
C ALA A 69 -5.59 -1.59 -8.36
N ASP A 70 -5.47 -2.07 -7.11
CA ASP A 70 -5.77 -1.28 -5.93
C ASP A 70 -4.71 -0.21 -5.69
N TYR A 71 -5.10 0.83 -4.97
CA TYR A 71 -4.18 1.86 -4.51
C TYR A 71 -4.53 2.34 -3.10
N PHE A 72 -3.62 3.10 -2.49
CA PHE A 72 -3.76 3.63 -1.15
C PHE A 72 -3.79 5.16 -1.18
N LEU A 73 -4.68 5.75 -0.37
CA LEU A 73 -4.61 7.14 0.01
C LEU A 73 -4.01 7.22 1.41
N ILE A 74 -2.79 7.76 1.51
CA ILE A 74 -2.07 7.92 2.77
C ILE A 74 -1.94 9.42 3.05
N ASP A 75 -2.57 9.89 4.12
CA ASP A 75 -2.71 11.32 4.43
C ASP A 75 -3.20 12.13 3.19
N GLY A 76 -4.12 11.55 2.42
CA GLY A 76 -4.73 12.15 1.22
C GLY A 76 -3.89 12.08 -0.06
N LYS A 77 -2.69 11.48 -0.03
CA LYS A 77 -1.84 11.31 -1.20
C LYS A 77 -1.95 9.90 -1.76
N ARG A 78 -1.89 9.77 -3.10
CA ARG A 78 -1.99 8.47 -3.77
C ARG A 78 -0.66 7.72 -3.73
N TYR A 79 -0.76 6.43 -3.40
CA TYR A 79 0.33 5.49 -3.43
C TYR A 79 -0.14 4.20 -4.11
N ASP A 80 0.66 3.70 -5.04
CA ASP A 80 0.42 2.39 -5.65
C ASP A 80 1.25 1.33 -4.93
N ALA A 81 0.74 0.09 -4.89
CA ALA A 81 1.49 -1.05 -4.39
C ALA A 81 2.60 -1.44 -5.38
N GLU A 82 3.81 -1.70 -4.87
CA GLU A 82 4.93 -2.22 -5.66
C GLU A 82 5.16 -3.70 -5.34
N GLY A 83 4.93 -4.56 -6.33
CA GLY A 83 5.07 -6.00 -6.18
C GLY A 83 3.99 -6.63 -5.31
N GLU A 84 4.28 -7.84 -4.82
CA GLU A 84 3.31 -8.64 -4.06
C GLU A 84 3.28 -8.25 -2.58
N PRO A 85 2.10 -8.18 -1.94
CA PRO A 85 1.98 -7.94 -0.51
C PRO A 85 2.46 -9.15 0.30
N GLY A 86 3.26 -8.90 1.34
CA GLY A 86 3.65 -9.91 2.33
C GLY A 86 2.53 -10.10 3.35
N VAL A 87 1.84 -11.25 3.31
CA VAL A 87 0.80 -11.58 4.29
C VAL A 87 1.39 -12.41 5.43
N TRP A 88 1.34 -11.87 6.65
CA TRP A 88 1.86 -12.51 7.86
C TRP A 88 0.69 -12.96 8.76
N PRO A 89 0.34 -14.26 8.78
CA PRO A 89 -0.84 -14.74 9.51
C PRO A 89 -0.86 -14.32 10.98
N GLY A 90 -1.97 -13.69 11.40
CA GLY A 90 -2.15 -13.18 12.76
C GLY A 90 -1.29 -11.96 13.15
N ARG A 91 -0.40 -11.47 12.27
CA ARG A 91 0.50 -10.34 12.56
C ARG A 91 0.17 -9.10 11.75
N GLY A 92 0.01 -9.22 10.44
CA GLY A 92 -0.20 -8.06 9.58
C GLY A 92 -0.06 -8.35 8.10
N ILE A 93 -0.22 -7.30 7.30
CA ILE A 93 0.10 -7.29 5.88
C ILE A 93 1.16 -6.21 5.68
N GLU A 94 2.17 -6.52 4.88
CA GLU A 94 3.27 -5.63 4.54
C GLU A 94 3.21 -5.34 3.03
N VAL A 95 3.15 -4.07 2.65
CA VAL A 95 3.00 -3.63 1.26
C VAL A 95 4.06 -2.58 0.93
N ALA A 96 4.91 -2.84 -0.05
CA ALA A 96 5.80 -1.80 -0.55
C ALA A 96 4.96 -0.81 -1.34
N VAL A 97 5.13 0.48 -1.10
CA VAL A 97 4.29 1.53 -1.71
C VAL A 97 5.13 2.64 -2.30
N LYS A 98 4.69 3.13 -3.46
CA LYS A 98 5.31 4.25 -4.17
C LYS A 98 4.32 5.38 -4.35
N HIS A 99 4.77 6.58 -3.99
CA HIS A 99 3.98 7.80 -4.17
C HIS A 99 3.81 8.12 -5.65
N ILE A 100 2.57 8.36 -6.08
CA ILE A 100 2.25 8.83 -7.42
C ILE A 100 1.97 10.34 -7.32
N PRO A 101 2.79 11.19 -7.98
CA PRO A 101 2.65 12.64 -7.92
C PRO A 101 1.39 13.17 -8.61
#